data_AF-R8CJF4-F1
#
_entry.id   AF-R8CJF4-F1
#
_cell.length_a   1.000
_cell.length_b   1.000
_cell.length_c   1.000
_cell.angle_alpha   90.00
_cell.angle_beta   90.00
_cell.angle_gamma   90.00
#
_symmetry.space_group_name_H-M   'P 1'
#
loop_
_entity.id
_entity.type
_entity.pdbx_description
1 polymer ?
#
loop_
_entity_poly.entity_id
_entity_poly.type
_entity_poly.pdbx_seq_one_letter_code
_entity_poly.pdbx_strand_id
1 'polypeptide(L)'
;MERQLTLLPAIDDKKVQKEVVSVLKEYRALKMRFNNEVEQEGISLFPEIRNSRRISELKVKQMEKTLEHVLDKEERDIITMKFLTNERVKDSDVYHDLLLKKTYFYEKKQSAVKLIATALGII
;
A
#
# COMPACT_ATOMS: atom_id res chain seq x y z
N MET A 1 -20.17 -36.82 9.96
CA MET A 1 -20.11 -35.89 8.82
C MET A 1 -19.58 -34.57 9.33
N GLU A 2 -18.47 -34.14 8.76
CA GLU A 2 -17.58 -33.07 9.23
C GLU A 2 -18.26 -31.69 9.15
N ARG A 3 -18.15 -30.91 10.22
CA ARG A 3 -18.51 -29.48 10.20
C ARG A 3 -17.47 -28.75 9.34
N GLN A 4 -17.85 -28.38 8.12
CA GLN A 4 -17.07 -27.49 7.27
C GLN A 4 -16.69 -26.20 8.02
N LEU A 5 -15.41 -25.83 7.93
CA LEU A 5 -14.89 -24.53 8.34
C LEU A 5 -15.49 -23.42 7.46
N THR A 6 -16.57 -22.78 7.90
CA THR A 6 -16.92 -21.43 7.47
C THR A 6 -16.96 -20.50 8.69
N LEU A 7 -15.79 -20.32 9.31
CA LEU A 7 -15.63 -19.58 10.55
C LEU A 7 -15.57 -18.05 10.38
N LEU A 8 -15.53 -17.53 9.15
CA LEU A 8 -15.41 -16.09 8.89
C LEU A 8 -16.41 -15.61 7.83
N PRO A 9 -16.99 -14.39 7.99
CA PRO A 9 -17.87 -13.79 6.99
C PRO A 9 -17.11 -13.50 5.69
N ALA A 10 -17.82 -13.54 4.56
CA ALA A 10 -17.24 -13.17 3.27
C ALA A 10 -16.70 -11.73 3.31
N ILE A 11 -15.44 -11.57 2.93
CA ILE A 11 -14.77 -10.27 2.89
C ILE A 11 -15.18 -9.54 1.61
N ASP A 12 -15.53 -8.26 1.72
CA ASP A 12 -15.78 -7.39 0.57
C ASP A 12 -14.45 -6.92 -0.03
N ASP A 13 -14.01 -7.60 -1.09
CA ASP A 13 -12.78 -7.29 -1.84
C ASP A 13 -12.71 -5.81 -2.30
N LYS A 14 -13.85 -5.17 -2.60
CA LYS A 14 -13.87 -3.74 -2.98
C LYS A 14 -13.58 -2.84 -1.79
N LYS A 15 -14.11 -3.18 -0.62
CA LYS A 15 -13.83 -2.47 0.64
C LYS A 15 -12.36 -2.61 1.02
N VAL A 16 -11.81 -3.83 0.95
CA VAL A 16 -10.38 -4.09 1.21
C VAL A 16 -9.51 -3.27 0.26
N GLN A 17 -9.80 -3.31 -1.04
CA GLN A 17 -9.06 -2.54 -2.03
C GLN A 17 -9.10 -1.04 -1.73
N LYS A 18 -10.26 -0.49 -1.38
CA LYS A 18 -10.40 0.93 -1.03
C LYS A 18 -9.54 1.30 0.18
N GLU A 19 -9.54 0.45 1.21
CA GLU A 19 -8.76 0.69 2.44
C GLU A 19 -7.25 0.64 2.16
N VAL A 20 -6.79 -0.39 1.45
CA VAL A 20 -5.39 -0.53 1.04
C VAL A 20 -4.92 0.68 0.21
N VAL A 21 -5.74 1.14 -0.75
CA VAL A 21 -5.41 2.32 -1.55
C VAL A 21 -5.34 3.59 -0.69
N SER A 22 -6.18 3.71 0.34
CA SER A 22 -6.14 4.82 1.30
C SER A 22 -4.82 4.82 2.07
N VAL A 23 -4.41 3.65 2.59
CA VAL A 23 -3.17 3.48 3.34
C VAL A 23 -1.94 3.75 2.47
N LEU A 24 -1.92 3.30 1.22
CA LEU A 24 -0.81 3.58 0.28
C LEU A 24 -0.66 5.09 0.00
N LYS A 25 -1.77 5.83 -0.11
CA LYS A 25 -1.75 7.29 -0.26
C LYS A 25 -1.25 7.98 1.00
N GLU A 26 -1.68 7.53 2.19
CA GLU A 26 -1.18 8.03 3.46
C GLU A 26 0.33 7.79 3.57
N TYR A 27 0.81 6.59 3.24
CA TYR A 27 2.22 6.25 3.22
C TYR A 27 3.04 7.19 2.35
N ARG A 28 2.57 7.54 1.14
CA ARG A 28 3.27 8.52 0.27
C ARG A 28 3.43 9.88 0.95
N ALA A 29 2.37 10.36 1.61
CA ALA A 29 2.41 11.64 2.33
C ALA A 29 3.35 11.58 3.55
N LEU A 30 3.31 10.49 4.31
CA LEU A 30 4.17 10.30 5.48
C LEU A 30 5.64 10.16 5.07
N LYS A 31 5.94 9.43 3.99
CA LYS A 31 7.30 9.29 3.48
C LYS A 31 7.88 10.63 3.07
N MET A 32 7.10 11.46 2.37
CA MET A 32 7.53 12.82 2.03
C MET A 32 7.78 13.67 3.29
N ARG A 33 6.89 13.60 4.28
CA ARG A 33 7.06 14.31 5.56
C ARG A 33 8.40 13.95 6.21
N PHE A 34 8.73 12.66 6.32
CA PHE A 34 9.98 12.25 6.97
C PHE A 34 11.22 12.58 6.15
N ASN A 35 11.15 12.55 4.81
CA ASN A 35 12.25 13.03 3.98
C ASN A 35 12.52 14.53 4.21
N ASN A 36 11.46 15.35 4.30
CA ASN A 36 11.60 16.77 4.60
C ASN A 36 12.20 17.03 5.99
N GLU A 37 11.85 16.22 7.00
CA GLU A 37 12.42 16.35 8.36
C GLU A 37 13.94 16.13 8.36
N VAL A 38 14.46 15.25 7.48
CA VAL A 38 15.90 15.03 7.30
C VAL A 38 16.55 16.25 6.66
N GLU A 39 15.96 16.81 5.60
CA GLU A 39 16.44 18.02 4.92
C GLU A 39 16.41 19.25 5.83
N GLN A 40 15.48 19.30 6.78
CA GLN A 40 15.28 20.43 7.69
C GLN A 40 16.20 20.40 8.91
N GLU A 41 17.06 19.38 9.07
CA GLU A 41 17.98 19.24 10.20
C GLU A 41 17.30 19.38 11.58
N GLY A 42 16.03 18.99 11.69
CA GLY A 42 15.24 19.10 12.92
C GLY A 42 14.55 20.45 13.15
N ILE A 43 14.61 21.38 12.19
CA ILE A 43 13.88 22.65 12.23
C ILE A 43 12.44 22.45 11.77
N SER A 44 11.46 22.80 12.60
CA SER A 44 10.05 22.76 12.21
C SER A 44 9.68 24.00 11.39
N LEU A 45 9.50 23.84 10.07
CA LEU A 45 9.09 24.93 9.17
C LEU A 45 7.59 25.27 9.24
N PHE A 46 6.77 24.34 9.72
CA PHE A 46 5.31 24.46 9.76
C PHE A 46 4.76 24.01 11.11
N PRO A 47 3.67 24.62 11.62
CA PRO A 47 3.10 24.26 12.91
C PRO A 47 2.51 22.83 12.90
N GLU A 48 2.82 22.04 13.93
CA GLU A 48 2.23 20.71 14.13
C GLU A 48 1.02 20.80 15.06
N ILE A 49 -0.18 20.56 14.52
CA ILE A 49 -1.44 20.63 15.29
C ILE A 49 -1.63 19.40 16.20
N ARG A 50 -1.11 18.23 15.80
CA ARG A 50 -1.22 16.98 16.54
C ARG A 50 0.13 16.27 16.56
N ASN A 51 0.63 15.95 17.76
CA ASN A 51 1.83 15.12 17.90
C ASN A 51 1.52 13.66 17.56
N SER A 52 1.61 13.32 16.27
CA SER A 52 1.42 11.96 15.75
C SER A 52 2.71 11.34 15.23
N ARG A 53 3.86 11.99 15.43
CA ARG A 53 5.15 11.64 14.82
C ARG A 53 5.49 10.16 15.01
N ARG A 54 5.43 9.66 16.26
CA ARG A 54 5.78 8.28 16.57
C ARG A 54 4.89 7.25 15.87
N ILE A 55 3.59 7.52 15.80
CA ILE A 55 2.63 6.64 15.11
C ILE A 55 2.91 6.66 13.61
N SER A 56 3.13 7.84 13.03
CA SER A 56 3.47 8.02 11.63
C SER A 56 4.77 7.29 11.25
N GLU A 57 5.79 7.31 12.11
CA GLU A 57 7.05 6.57 11.90
C GLU A 57 6.82 5.07 11.83
N LEU A 58 6.02 4.54 12.76
CA LEU A 58 5.69 3.11 12.80
C LEU A 58 4.91 2.70 11.56
N LYS A 59 3.94 3.51 11.11
CA LYS A 59 3.19 3.27 9.87
C LYS A 59 4.11 3.19 8.65
N VAL A 60 5.05 4.12 8.51
CA VAL A 60 6.00 4.13 7.39
C VAL A 60 6.89 2.89 7.43
N LYS A 61 7.47 2.55 8.58
CA LYS A 61 8.32 1.36 8.73
C LYS A 61 7.58 0.06 8.43
N GLN A 62 6.34 -0.07 8.89
CA GLN A 62 5.52 -1.25 8.57
C GLN A 62 5.25 -1.32 7.07
N MET A 63 4.93 -0.19 6.44
CA MET A 63 4.68 -0.18 5.00
C MET A 63 5.92 -0.50 4.16
N GLU A 64 7.08 0.05 4.50
CA GLU A 64 8.33 -0.28 3.82
C GLU A 64 8.63 -1.78 3.90
N LYS A 65 8.50 -2.36 5.10
CA LYS A 65 8.68 -3.80 5.29
C LYS A 65 7.69 -4.63 4.47
N THR A 66 6.41 -4.25 4.45
CA THR A 66 5.39 -4.95 3.67
C THR A 66 5.71 -4.88 2.17
N LEU A 67 6.02 -3.70 1.64
CA LEU A 67 6.32 -3.53 0.22
C LEU A 67 7.59 -4.28 -0.19
N GLU A 68 8.59 -4.38 0.69
CA GLU A 68 9.87 -5.01 0.40
C GLU A 68 9.83 -6.54 0.52
N HIS A 69 9.20 -7.07 1.57
CA HIS A 69 9.33 -8.47 1.98
C HIS A 69 8.10 -9.33 1.72
N VAL A 70 6.92 -8.72 1.51
CA VAL A 70 5.67 -9.47 1.32
C VAL A 70 5.32 -9.61 -0.16
N LEU A 71 5.57 -8.56 -0.95
CA LEU A 71 5.25 -8.54 -2.36
C LEU A 71 6.39 -9.12 -3.20
N ASP A 72 6.03 -9.92 -4.20
CA ASP A 72 7.00 -10.26 -5.24
C ASP A 72 7.34 -9.04 -6.11
N LYS A 73 8.32 -9.19 -7.01
CA LYS A 73 8.80 -8.07 -7.84
C LYS A 73 7.67 -7.48 -8.69
N GLU A 74 6.85 -8.30 -9.33
CA GLU A 74 5.80 -7.82 -10.24
C GLU A 74 4.65 -7.16 -9.47
N GLU A 75 4.26 -7.74 -8.34
CA GLU A 75 3.29 -7.15 -7.41
C GLU A 75 3.76 -5.79 -6.93
N ARG A 76 5.03 -5.68 -6.52
CA ARG A 76 5.62 -4.42 -6.08
C ARG A 76 5.70 -3.40 -7.20
N ASP A 77 6.09 -3.79 -8.41
CA ASP A 77 6.17 -2.90 -9.58
C ASP A 77 4.77 -2.35 -9.93
N ILE A 78 3.74 -3.21 -9.92
CA ILE A 78 2.34 -2.81 -10.11
C ILE A 78 1.89 -1.81 -9.04
N ILE A 79 2.11 -2.12 -7.76
CA ILE A 79 1.70 -1.24 -6.65
C ILE A 79 2.41 0.11 -6.72
N THR A 80 3.71 0.09 -7.02
CA THR A 80 4.53 1.29 -7.12
C THR A 80 4.03 2.20 -8.22
N MET A 81 3.92 1.68 -9.45
CA MET A 81 3.51 2.45 -10.61
C MET A 81 2.07 2.97 -10.47
N LYS A 82 1.18 2.16 -9.90
CA LYS A 82 -0.26 2.48 -9.82
C LYS A 82 -0.62 3.43 -8.67
N PHE A 83 0.05 3.31 -7.52
CA PHE A 83 -0.41 3.94 -6.28
C PHE A 83 0.64 4.80 -5.57
N LEU A 84 1.93 4.56 -5.79
CA LEU A 84 3.01 5.27 -5.09
C LEU A 84 3.61 6.43 -5.91
N THR A 85 3.32 6.51 -7.21
CA THR A 85 3.61 7.68 -8.04
C THR A 85 2.62 8.82 -7.75
N ASN A 86 2.98 10.05 -8.09
CA ASN A 86 2.08 11.22 -8.03
C ASN A 86 1.11 11.30 -9.22
N GLU A 87 1.27 10.43 -10.22
CA GLU A 87 0.51 10.42 -11.45
C GLU A 87 -0.75 9.55 -11.36
N ARG A 88 -1.78 9.91 -12.13
CA ARG A 88 -2.97 9.07 -12.31
C ARG A 88 -2.74 8.13 -13.49
N VAL A 89 -2.11 6.99 -13.23
CA VAL A 89 -1.84 5.97 -14.26
C VAL A 89 -3.06 5.07 -14.47
N LYS A 90 -3.48 4.77 -15.69
CA LYS A 90 -4.57 3.81 -15.94
C LYS A 90 -4.06 2.38 -15.80
N ASP A 91 -4.97 1.44 -15.54
CA ASP A 91 -4.59 0.02 -15.49
C ASP A 91 -4.01 -0.46 -16.83
N SER A 92 -4.50 0.10 -17.96
CA SER A 92 -3.95 -0.15 -19.29
C SER A 92 -2.47 0.14 -19.39
N ASP A 93 -2.09 1.33 -18.92
CA ASP A 93 -0.75 1.86 -19.09
C ASP A 93 0.22 1.02 -18.26
N VAL A 94 -0.19 0.61 -17.05
CA VAL A 94 0.62 -0.25 -16.17
C VAL A 94 0.93 -1.60 -16.82
N TYR A 95 -0.08 -2.35 -17.31
CA TYR A 95 0.22 -3.67 -17.88
C TYR A 95 0.92 -3.58 -19.24
N HIS A 96 0.76 -2.48 -19.98
CA HIS A 96 1.52 -2.24 -21.21
C HIS A 96 2.99 -1.93 -20.91
N ASP A 97 3.27 -1.03 -19.97
CA ASP A 97 4.63 -0.61 -19.64
C ASP A 97 5.41 -1.72 -18.92
N LEU A 98 4.73 -2.55 -18.12
CA LEU A 98 5.33 -3.73 -17.49
C LEU A 98 5.36 -4.97 -18.40
N LEU A 99 4.89 -4.86 -19.66
CA LEU A 99 4.82 -5.96 -20.63
C LEU A 99 4.05 -7.20 -20.11
N LEU A 100 3.00 -6.96 -19.31
CA LEU A 100 2.18 -8.00 -18.69
C LEU A 100 0.93 -8.31 -19.52
N LYS A 101 0.52 -9.58 -19.50
CA LYS A 101 -0.81 -9.94 -19.99
C LYS A 101 -1.88 -9.33 -19.07
N LYS A 102 -2.96 -8.81 -19.66
CA LYS A 102 -4.05 -8.16 -18.93
C LYS A 102 -4.61 -9.01 -17.77
N THR A 103 -4.87 -10.31 -18.00
CA THR A 103 -5.41 -11.21 -16.96
C THR A 103 -4.43 -11.36 -15.80
N TYR A 104 -3.17 -11.62 -16.12
CA TYR A 104 -2.09 -11.77 -15.15
C TYR A 104 -1.86 -10.50 -14.31
N PHE A 105 -1.96 -9.32 -14.93
CA PHE A 105 -1.94 -8.04 -14.22
C PHE A 105 -3.04 -7.94 -13.15
N TYR A 106 -4.29 -8.28 -13.48
CA TYR A 106 -5.39 -8.18 -12.52
C TYR A 106 -5.26 -9.19 -11.40
N GLU A 107 -4.77 -10.40 -11.68
CA GLU A 107 -4.46 -11.43 -10.69
C GLU A 107 -3.38 -10.95 -9.71
N LYS A 108 -2.24 -10.47 -10.23
CA LYS A 108 -1.14 -9.93 -9.41
C LYS A 108 -1.56 -8.70 -8.61
N LYS A 109 -2.32 -7.79 -9.22
CA LYS A 109 -2.87 -6.62 -8.53
C LYS A 109 -3.78 -7.01 -7.36
N GLN A 110 -4.67 -7.99 -7.56
CA GLN A 110 -5.57 -8.46 -6.51
C GLN A 110 -4.80 -9.20 -5.41
N SER A 111 -3.81 -10.02 -5.79
CA SER A 111 -2.90 -10.71 -4.86
C SER A 111 -2.16 -9.71 -3.97
N ALA A 112 -1.51 -8.71 -4.57
CA ALA A 112 -0.78 -7.67 -3.86
C ALA A 112 -1.66 -6.91 -2.85
N VAL A 113 -2.89 -6.55 -3.24
CA VAL A 113 -3.86 -5.89 -2.34
C VAL A 113 -4.19 -6.78 -1.13
N LYS A 114 -4.44 -8.07 -1.35
CA LYS A 114 -4.75 -9.01 -0.27
C LYS A 114 -3.55 -9.20 0.65
N LEU A 115 -2.36 -9.36 0.10
CA LEU A 115 -1.12 -9.51 0.86
C LEU A 115 -0.82 -8.28 1.73
N ILE A 116 -0.99 -7.07 1.18
CA ILE A 116 -0.86 -5.82 1.96
C ILE A 116 -1.89 -5.79 3.08
N ALA A 117 -3.16 -6.10 2.77
CA ALA A 117 -4.23 -6.09 3.75
C ALA A 117 -3.94 -7.03 4.92
N THR A 118 -3.52 -8.26 4.63
CA THR A 118 -3.13 -9.25 5.65
C THR A 118 -1.92 -8.78 6.46
N ALA A 119 -0.86 -8.31 5.81
CA ALA A 119 0.38 -7.91 6.48
C ALA A 119 0.19 -6.70 7.42
N LEU A 120 -0.75 -5.82 7.10
CA LEU A 120 -1.07 -4.64 7.90
C LEU A 120 -2.23 -4.86 8.89
N GLY A 121 -2.81 -6.06 8.94
CA GLY A 121 -3.93 -6.39 9.82
C GLY A 121 -5.23 -5.66 9.47
N ILE A 122 -5.45 -5.35 8.19
CA ILE A 122 -6.72 -4.81 7.67
C ILE A 122 -7.80 -5.92 7.59
N ILE A 123 -7.36 -7.17 7.39
CA ILE A 123 -8.17 -8.39 7.38
C ILE A 123 -7.55 -9.48 8.24
#